data_AF-K4PF73-F1
#
_entry.id   AF-K4PF73-F1
#
_cell.length_a   1.000
_cell.length_b   1.000
_cell.length_c   1.000
_cell.angle_alpha   90.00
_cell.angle_beta   90.00
_cell.angle_gamma   90.00
#
_symmetry.space_group_name_H-M   'P 1'
#
loop_
_entity.id
_entity.type
_entity.pdbx_description
1 polymer ?
#
loop_
_entity_poly.entity_id
_entity_poly.type
_entity_poly.pdbx_seq_one_letter_code
_entity_poly.pdbx_strand_id
1 'polypeptide(L)'
;ARGKPEKEKKKKVKSEKADKLLKSEKQVKKDKAEKKSRQEKEKNKKKKVGRTEQDAHLKPAKPFTQNPRKSVTDLLGPFEGKRRLLLITAPKAENSMYVQQRDEYLESFCKMATRKVSVITIFGPVSNSTMKIDHFQLDNEKPMRVVDDEDLVDQHLISELRKEYGMTYNDFFMVLTDVDLRVKQYYEVPIAMKSVFDLIDTFQSRIKDMEKQKKDGIICKEDKKQSLENFLSRFRWRRRLLVISAPNDEDWAYSQQLSALSGQACNFGLRHITVLKLLGVGEEVGGVLELFPINGSSVVEREDVPAHLVKDIRNYFQVSPEYFSMLLVGKDGNVKSWYPSPMGSMGIVYDLIDWMQLRRQEMAIQQSLGMRCPEDEYAGYGYHSYHQGYQEGYQEDSRHHGSYPHGYPY
;
A
#
# COMPACT_ATOMS: atom_id res chain seq x y z
N ALA A 1 -0.11 83.40 -2.48
CA ALA A 1 -1.36 82.73 -2.08
C ALA A 1 -1.22 82.14 -0.67
N ARG A 2 -2.32 81.83 0.03
CA ARG A 2 -2.32 81.12 1.33
C ARG A 2 -2.81 79.67 1.12
N GLY A 3 -2.22 78.72 1.84
CA GLY A 3 -2.72 77.34 1.95
C GLY A 3 -2.15 76.69 3.22
N LYS A 4 -3.00 76.17 4.10
CA LYS A 4 -2.63 75.48 5.35
C LYS A 4 -2.90 73.97 5.23
N PRO A 5 -2.20 73.12 6.01
CA PRO A 5 -2.54 71.71 6.13
C PRO A 5 -3.74 71.46 7.06
N GLU A 6 -4.50 70.39 6.78
CA GLU A 6 -5.45 69.73 7.69
C GLU A 6 -5.16 68.22 7.66
N LYS A 7 -4.75 67.59 8.77
CA LYS A 7 -5.50 67.14 9.97
C LYS A 7 -6.02 65.71 9.85
N GLU A 8 -5.72 64.92 10.87
CA GLU A 8 -6.17 63.54 11.04
C GLU A 8 -7.68 63.45 11.32
N LYS A 9 -8.30 62.29 10.99
CA LYS A 9 -9.26 61.61 11.88
C LYS A 9 -9.56 60.15 11.51
N LYS A 10 -8.96 59.24 12.28
CA LYS A 10 -9.44 57.90 12.70
C LYS A 10 -10.62 57.27 11.92
N LYS A 11 -10.37 56.13 11.26
CA LYS A 11 -11.33 55.00 11.15
C LYS A 11 -10.70 53.72 11.73
N LYS A 12 -11.55 52.76 12.11
CA LYS A 12 -11.21 51.71 13.10
C LYS A 12 -10.67 50.43 12.47
N VAL A 13 -9.65 49.85 13.10
CA VAL A 13 -9.29 48.43 12.98
C VAL A 13 -10.32 47.58 13.73
N LYS A 14 -10.56 46.34 13.26
CA LYS A 14 -11.20 45.26 14.04
C LYS A 14 -10.55 43.92 13.69
N SER A 15 -9.86 43.33 14.65
CA SER A 15 -9.39 41.93 14.66
C SER A 15 -10.22 41.10 15.66
N GLU A 16 -9.87 39.83 15.86
CA GLU A 16 -10.75 38.80 16.43
C GLU A 16 -10.67 38.56 17.95
N LYS A 17 -11.82 38.09 18.51
CA LYS A 17 -12.03 37.02 19.52
C LYS A 17 -11.41 37.13 20.95
N ALA A 18 -11.91 36.21 21.80
CA ALA A 18 -11.53 35.91 23.19
C ALA A 18 -11.94 36.98 24.25
N ASP A 19 -12.25 36.66 25.52
CA ASP A 19 -12.44 35.34 26.17
C ASP A 19 -13.32 35.44 27.45
N LYS A 20 -13.84 34.31 27.94
CA LYS A 20 -14.23 33.95 29.34
C LYS A 20 -15.01 32.62 29.34
N LEU A 21 -14.49 31.53 29.94
CA LEU A 21 -14.47 31.16 31.38
C LEU A 21 -15.87 30.85 31.93
N LEU A 22 -16.10 29.78 32.71
CA LEU A 22 -15.25 29.14 33.74
C LEU A 22 -15.22 27.59 33.72
N LYS A 23 -14.25 27.00 34.44
CA LYS A 23 -14.20 25.59 34.87
C LYS A 23 -14.69 25.44 36.33
N SER A 24 -15.13 24.22 36.69
CA SER A 24 -14.85 23.62 38.00
C SER A 24 -14.86 22.08 37.88
N GLU A 25 -14.31 21.37 38.87
CA GLU A 25 -13.96 19.94 38.78
C GLU A 25 -14.64 19.06 39.85
N LYS A 26 -14.38 17.74 39.76
CA LYS A 26 -14.48 16.67 40.80
C LYS A 26 -15.86 16.07 41.08
N GLN A 27 -16.00 14.83 41.60
CA GLN A 27 -15.20 13.56 41.57
C GLN A 27 -16.01 12.48 42.37
N VAL A 28 -15.56 11.21 42.38
CA VAL A 28 -15.78 10.18 43.45
C VAL A 28 -17.13 9.42 43.52
N LYS A 29 -17.05 8.07 43.27
CA LYS A 29 -17.89 6.95 43.80
C LYS A 29 -19.38 6.84 43.37
N LYS A 30 -20.09 5.70 43.51
CA LYS A 30 -19.78 4.23 43.59
C LYS A 30 -21.13 3.44 43.53
N ASP A 31 -21.10 2.14 43.19
CA ASP A 31 -22.11 1.05 43.29
C ASP A 31 -23.44 1.36 44.04
N LYS A 32 -24.61 0.77 43.74
CA LYS A 32 -24.89 -0.69 43.78
C LYS A 32 -26.37 -1.06 43.55
N ALA A 33 -26.61 -2.24 42.99
CA ALA A 33 -27.72 -3.21 43.15
C ALA A 33 -29.22 -2.83 43.32
N GLU A 34 -30.02 -3.56 42.53
CA GLU A 34 -31.30 -4.24 42.85
C GLU A 34 -31.89 -4.18 44.29
N LYS A 35 -33.25 -4.08 44.40
CA LYS A 35 -34.15 -5.25 44.64
C LYS A 35 -35.61 -4.89 44.96
N LYS A 36 -36.54 -5.73 44.50
CA LYS A 36 -37.82 -6.18 45.15
C LYS A 36 -38.45 -7.27 44.25
N SER A 37 -38.54 -8.54 44.67
CA SER A 37 -39.56 -9.17 45.55
C SER A 37 -40.90 -9.43 44.83
N ARG A 38 -41.58 -10.60 44.88
CA ARG A 38 -41.55 -11.85 45.70
C ARG A 38 -41.84 -13.06 44.75
N GLN A 39 -41.51 -14.34 45.01
CA GLN A 39 -41.91 -15.26 46.11
C GLN A 39 -43.44 -15.57 46.12
N GLU A 40 -43.96 -16.80 46.25
CA GLU A 40 -43.43 -18.08 46.77
C GLU A 40 -43.95 -19.36 46.04
N LYS A 41 -43.14 -20.45 46.08
CA LYS A 41 -43.42 -21.89 46.43
C LYS A 41 -44.65 -22.64 45.87
N GLU A 42 -44.65 -23.97 45.63
CA GLU A 42 -43.66 -25.10 45.61
C GLU A 42 -44.34 -26.28 44.83
N LYS A 43 -44.06 -27.61 44.82
CA LYS A 43 -43.22 -28.63 45.52
C LYS A 43 -43.10 -29.85 44.54
N ASN A 44 -42.51 -31.05 44.73
CA ASN A 44 -41.83 -31.73 45.84
C ASN A 44 -40.68 -32.68 45.35
N LYS A 45 -40.80 -34.01 45.53
CA LYS A 45 -39.75 -35.09 45.51
C LYS A 45 -40.44 -36.46 45.21
N LYS A 46 -39.80 -37.61 44.85
CA LYS A 46 -38.39 -38.07 44.77
C LYS A 46 -38.24 -39.36 43.92
N LYS A 47 -37.05 -39.57 43.29
CA LYS A 47 -36.37 -40.83 42.85
C LYS A 47 -37.15 -42.17 42.70
N LYS A 48 -36.92 -42.86 41.55
CA LYS A 48 -36.19 -44.15 41.50
C LYS A 48 -35.54 -44.40 40.12
N VAL A 49 -34.87 -45.54 39.94
CA VAL A 49 -33.96 -45.88 38.81
C VAL A 49 -34.58 -46.95 37.89
N GLY A 50 -34.32 -46.85 36.59
CA GLY A 50 -34.59 -47.87 35.56
C GLY A 50 -33.75 -47.59 34.29
N ARG A 51 -33.43 -48.62 33.51
CA ARG A 51 -32.51 -48.55 32.34
C ARG A 51 -32.98 -49.51 31.24
N THR A 52 -33.39 -48.95 30.10
CA THR A 52 -33.62 -49.67 28.83
C THR A 52 -33.52 -48.70 27.66
N GLU A 53 -33.46 -49.22 26.43
CA GLU A 53 -32.99 -48.53 25.22
C GLU A 53 -34.11 -48.35 24.17
N GLN A 54 -33.71 -47.87 22.98
CA GLN A 54 -34.41 -47.91 21.68
C GLN A 54 -35.48 -46.84 21.32
N ASP A 55 -35.02 -45.97 20.41
CA ASP A 55 -35.60 -45.71 19.08
C ASP A 55 -36.68 -44.65 18.78
N ALA A 56 -36.59 -44.21 17.52
CA ALA A 56 -37.56 -43.45 16.71
C ALA A 56 -38.04 -42.08 17.22
N HIS A 57 -37.40 -41.01 16.72
CA HIS A 57 -38.00 -39.69 16.66
C HIS A 57 -37.70 -38.96 15.34
N LEU A 58 -38.45 -39.31 14.29
CA LEU A 58 -38.55 -38.48 13.09
C LEU A 58 -39.62 -37.41 13.30
N LYS A 59 -39.23 -36.14 13.26
CA LYS A 59 -40.14 -34.99 13.09
C LYS A 59 -39.72 -34.25 11.82
N PRO A 60 -40.66 -33.87 10.94
CA PRO A 60 -40.32 -33.31 9.64
C PRO A 60 -39.60 -31.98 9.79
N ALA A 61 -38.46 -31.84 9.10
CA ALA A 61 -37.81 -30.55 8.93
C ALA A 61 -38.75 -29.62 8.15
N LYS A 62 -38.83 -28.35 8.56
CA LYS A 62 -39.46 -27.31 7.74
C LYS A 62 -38.67 -27.19 6.42
N PRO A 63 -39.31 -27.03 5.26
CA PRO A 63 -38.59 -26.83 4.01
C PRO A 63 -37.73 -25.56 4.13
N PHE A 64 -36.48 -25.65 3.69
CA PHE A 64 -35.64 -24.47 3.47
C PHE A 64 -36.31 -23.61 2.39
N THR A 65 -36.88 -22.48 2.80
CA THR A 65 -37.27 -21.43 1.87
C THR A 65 -36.00 -20.92 1.19
N GLN A 66 -35.84 -21.22 -0.09
CA GLN A 66 -34.80 -20.58 -0.90
C GLN A 66 -35.00 -19.06 -0.82
N ASN A 67 -33.90 -18.32 -0.60
CA ASN A 67 -33.94 -16.87 -0.70
C ASN A 67 -34.47 -16.47 -2.09
N PRO A 68 -35.26 -15.39 -2.22
CA PRO A 68 -35.65 -14.89 -3.53
C PRO A 68 -34.38 -14.56 -4.32
N ARG A 69 -34.25 -15.13 -5.52
CA ARG A 69 -33.11 -14.86 -6.40
C ARG A 69 -33.10 -13.38 -6.74
N LYS A 70 -32.02 -12.67 -6.37
CA LYS A 70 -31.78 -11.30 -6.81
C LYS A 70 -31.63 -11.29 -8.33
N SER A 71 -32.19 -10.29 -8.99
CA SER A 71 -32.10 -10.12 -10.44
C SER A 71 -30.93 -9.19 -10.82
N VAL A 72 -30.49 -9.25 -12.08
CA VAL A 72 -29.51 -8.27 -12.61
C VAL A 72 -30.04 -6.84 -12.48
N THR A 73 -31.36 -6.64 -12.58
CA THR A 73 -32.02 -5.35 -12.33
C THR A 73 -31.78 -4.83 -10.91
N ASP A 74 -31.75 -5.71 -9.89
CA ASP A 74 -31.46 -5.33 -8.50
C ASP A 74 -29.99 -4.93 -8.30
N LEU A 75 -29.07 -5.59 -9.03
CA LEU A 75 -27.64 -5.23 -9.06
C LEU A 75 -27.41 -3.90 -9.78
N LEU A 76 -28.15 -3.62 -10.86
CA LEU A 76 -27.96 -2.45 -11.72
C LEU A 76 -28.72 -1.18 -11.27
N GLY A 77 -29.86 -1.30 -10.59
CA GLY A 77 -30.65 -0.17 -10.07
C GLY A 77 -29.89 0.82 -9.16
N PRO A 78 -28.89 0.40 -8.36
CA PRO A 78 -27.96 1.31 -7.67
C PRO A 78 -27.20 2.25 -8.62
N PHE A 79 -26.87 1.81 -9.84
CA PHE A 79 -26.13 2.58 -10.85
C PHE A 79 -27.05 3.39 -11.77
N GLU A 80 -28.23 2.86 -12.12
CA GLU A 80 -29.18 3.49 -13.04
C GLU A 80 -29.49 4.94 -12.64
N GLY A 81 -29.47 5.85 -13.62
CA GLY A 81 -29.69 7.29 -13.46
C GLY A 81 -28.59 8.03 -12.69
N LYS A 82 -27.57 7.33 -12.16
CA LYS A 82 -26.55 7.90 -11.25
C LYS A 82 -25.13 7.79 -11.80
N ARG A 83 -24.77 6.67 -12.40
CA ARG A 83 -23.39 6.32 -12.79
C ARG A 83 -23.32 5.64 -14.15
N ARG A 84 -22.20 5.79 -14.84
CA ARG A 84 -21.88 5.15 -16.13
C ARG A 84 -21.12 3.87 -15.84
N LEU A 85 -21.37 2.80 -16.60
CA LEU A 85 -20.65 1.53 -16.43
C LEU A 85 -19.57 1.35 -17.49
N LEU A 86 -18.43 0.85 -17.05
CA LEU A 86 -17.42 0.25 -17.91
C LEU A 86 -17.30 -1.22 -17.49
N LEU A 87 -18.03 -2.10 -18.18
CA LEU A 87 -17.97 -3.54 -17.90
C LEU A 87 -16.76 -4.13 -18.64
N ILE A 88 -16.01 -5.03 -17.99
CA ILE A 88 -14.82 -5.68 -18.55
C ILE A 88 -14.91 -7.18 -18.25
N THR A 89 -14.73 -8.04 -19.25
CA THR A 89 -14.42 -9.46 -19.02
C THR A 89 -12.94 -9.73 -19.24
N ALA A 90 -12.40 -10.72 -18.53
CA ALA A 90 -11.08 -11.29 -18.81
C ALA A 90 -11.00 -12.74 -18.29
N PRO A 91 -10.20 -13.63 -18.92
CA PRO A 91 -10.08 -15.01 -18.45
C PRO A 91 -9.47 -15.13 -17.04
N LYS A 92 -8.59 -14.20 -16.64
CA LYS A 92 -7.91 -14.15 -15.32
C LYS A 92 -7.51 -12.72 -14.95
N ALA A 93 -7.20 -12.47 -13.67
CA ALA A 93 -6.74 -11.17 -13.17
C ALA A 93 -5.32 -10.79 -13.63
N GLU A 94 -4.53 -11.77 -14.08
CA GLU A 94 -3.17 -11.61 -14.62
C GLU A 94 -3.15 -11.51 -16.16
N ASN A 95 -4.32 -11.46 -16.83
CA ASN A 95 -4.39 -11.28 -18.27
C ASN A 95 -3.78 -9.92 -18.69
N SER A 96 -2.86 -9.92 -19.65
CA SER A 96 -2.09 -8.74 -20.03
C SER A 96 -2.95 -7.57 -20.54
N MET A 97 -3.98 -7.85 -21.32
CA MET A 97 -4.91 -6.82 -21.82
C MET A 97 -5.74 -6.21 -20.68
N TYR A 98 -6.20 -7.03 -19.74
CA TYR A 98 -6.84 -6.53 -18.52
C TYR A 98 -5.90 -5.69 -17.66
N VAL A 99 -4.68 -6.17 -17.41
CA VAL A 99 -3.66 -5.44 -16.61
C VAL A 99 -3.37 -4.08 -17.23
N GLN A 100 -3.15 -4.02 -18.55
CA GLN A 100 -2.96 -2.76 -19.28
C GLN A 100 -4.13 -1.79 -19.12
N GLN A 101 -5.36 -2.25 -19.39
CA GLN A 101 -6.56 -1.39 -19.28
C GLN A 101 -6.80 -0.92 -17.85
N ARG A 102 -6.58 -1.80 -16.86
CA ARG A 102 -6.70 -1.52 -15.43
C ARG A 102 -5.75 -0.42 -14.99
N ASP A 103 -4.47 -0.55 -15.33
CA ASP A 103 -3.46 0.37 -14.85
C ASP A 103 -3.65 1.76 -15.50
N GLU A 104 -4.09 1.84 -16.76
CA GLU A 104 -4.44 3.12 -17.41
C GLU A 104 -5.71 3.79 -16.81
N TYR A 105 -6.75 3.03 -16.48
CA TYR A 105 -7.94 3.63 -15.83
C TYR A 105 -7.65 4.05 -14.37
N LEU A 106 -6.73 3.37 -13.69
CA LEU A 106 -6.28 3.73 -12.34
C LEU A 106 -5.42 5.00 -12.34
N GLU A 107 -4.52 5.20 -13.32
CA GLU A 107 -3.86 6.50 -13.53
C GLU A 107 -4.86 7.65 -13.75
N SER A 108 -6.03 7.33 -14.29
CA SER A 108 -7.06 8.29 -14.68
C SER A 108 -8.13 8.56 -13.61
N PHE A 109 -7.90 8.24 -12.33
CA PHE A 109 -8.91 8.24 -11.26
C PHE A 109 -9.82 9.48 -11.21
N CYS A 110 -9.27 10.70 -11.23
CA CYS A 110 -10.10 11.93 -11.21
C CYS A 110 -10.97 12.07 -12.47
N LYS A 111 -10.42 11.71 -13.64
CA LYS A 111 -11.13 11.75 -14.94
C LYS A 111 -12.26 10.71 -15.01
N MET A 112 -12.11 9.57 -14.33
CA MET A 112 -13.17 8.57 -14.10
C MET A 112 -14.23 9.10 -13.14
N ALA A 113 -13.81 9.68 -12.00
CA ALA A 113 -14.72 10.13 -10.94
C ALA A 113 -15.60 11.31 -11.36
N THR A 114 -15.02 12.33 -12.01
CA THR A 114 -15.79 13.47 -12.56
C THR A 114 -16.75 13.09 -13.69
N ARG A 115 -16.57 11.90 -14.29
CA ARG A 115 -17.50 11.29 -15.26
C ARG A 115 -18.43 10.24 -14.64
N LYS A 116 -18.39 10.06 -13.32
CA LYS A 116 -19.21 9.13 -12.53
C LYS A 116 -19.15 7.69 -13.05
N VAL A 117 -17.97 7.24 -13.48
CA VAL A 117 -17.77 5.88 -13.99
C VAL A 117 -17.66 4.89 -12.83
N SER A 118 -18.27 3.72 -12.94
CA SER A 118 -17.94 2.52 -12.16
C SER A 118 -17.41 1.46 -13.12
N VAL A 119 -16.36 0.74 -12.74
CA VAL A 119 -15.87 -0.41 -13.50
C VAL A 119 -16.47 -1.67 -12.89
N ILE A 120 -16.99 -2.57 -13.72
CA ILE A 120 -17.45 -3.91 -13.31
C ILE A 120 -16.60 -4.93 -14.07
N THR A 121 -15.65 -5.54 -13.39
CA THR A 121 -14.77 -6.57 -13.97
C THR A 121 -15.30 -7.95 -13.65
N ILE A 122 -15.38 -8.83 -14.65
CA ILE A 122 -15.76 -10.23 -14.49
C ILE A 122 -14.62 -11.14 -14.96
N PHE A 123 -14.12 -11.98 -14.07
CA PHE A 123 -13.07 -12.95 -14.39
C PHE A 123 -13.64 -14.33 -14.72
N GLY A 124 -12.92 -15.11 -15.52
CA GLY A 124 -13.19 -16.53 -15.76
C GLY A 124 -14.29 -16.84 -16.80
N PRO A 125 -14.58 -18.13 -17.07
CA PRO A 125 -15.63 -18.54 -18.00
C PRO A 125 -17.03 -18.37 -17.40
N VAL A 126 -18.06 -18.35 -18.26
CA VAL A 126 -19.48 -18.18 -17.88
C VAL A 126 -19.97 -19.17 -16.81
N SER A 127 -19.37 -20.37 -16.73
CA SER A 127 -19.71 -21.42 -15.76
C SER A 127 -18.99 -21.34 -14.41
N ASN A 128 -17.95 -20.51 -14.30
CA ASN A 128 -17.19 -20.29 -13.06
C ASN A 128 -16.50 -18.92 -13.14
N SER A 129 -17.26 -17.88 -12.84
CA SER A 129 -16.84 -16.48 -12.87
C SER A 129 -16.77 -15.84 -11.49
N THR A 130 -16.00 -14.77 -11.34
CA THR A 130 -16.06 -13.87 -10.18
C THR A 130 -16.20 -12.42 -10.64
N MET A 131 -16.96 -11.61 -9.92
CA MET A 131 -17.17 -10.19 -10.21
C MET A 131 -16.40 -9.30 -9.23
N LYS A 132 -15.90 -8.17 -9.70
CA LYS A 132 -15.34 -7.07 -8.90
C LYS A 132 -15.92 -5.75 -9.38
N ILE A 133 -16.23 -4.86 -8.45
CA ILE A 133 -16.82 -3.54 -8.74
C ILE A 133 -15.92 -2.45 -8.15
N ASP A 134 -15.44 -1.52 -8.99
CA ASP A 134 -14.63 -0.37 -8.60
C ASP A 134 -15.41 0.94 -8.84
N HIS A 135 -15.64 1.70 -7.76
CA HIS A 135 -16.41 2.96 -7.80
C HIS A 135 -15.50 4.20 -7.69
N PHE A 136 -15.29 4.89 -8.81
CA PHE A 136 -14.45 6.11 -8.86
C PHE A 136 -15.23 7.32 -8.33
N GLN A 137 -14.98 7.72 -7.08
CA GLN A 137 -15.71 8.80 -6.41
C GLN A 137 -14.73 9.88 -5.94
N LEU A 138 -15.19 11.12 -5.83
CA LEU A 138 -14.47 12.19 -5.15
C LEU A 138 -14.86 12.19 -3.67
N ASP A 139 -13.99 12.65 -2.78
CA ASP A 139 -14.18 12.59 -1.31
C ASP A 139 -15.43 13.34 -0.80
N ASN A 140 -15.97 14.24 -1.62
CA ASN A 140 -17.20 15.00 -1.37
C ASN A 140 -18.49 14.28 -1.81
N GLU A 141 -18.41 13.13 -2.49
CA GLU A 141 -19.57 12.31 -2.85
C GLU A 141 -19.97 11.36 -1.71
N LYS A 142 -21.26 11.01 -1.62
CA LYS A 142 -21.70 9.96 -0.68
C LYS A 142 -21.23 8.60 -1.21
N PRO A 143 -20.64 7.73 -0.38
CA PRO A 143 -20.19 6.42 -0.82
C PRO A 143 -21.35 5.60 -1.39
N MET A 144 -21.14 5.04 -2.57
CA MET A 144 -22.02 4.04 -3.19
C MET A 144 -22.30 2.88 -2.23
N ARG A 145 -23.51 2.31 -2.34
CA ARG A 145 -23.88 1.09 -1.61
C ARG A 145 -22.94 -0.04 -2.04
N VAL A 146 -22.22 -0.61 -1.08
CA VAL A 146 -21.46 -1.86 -1.26
C VAL A 146 -22.44 -2.97 -1.67
N VAL A 147 -22.09 -3.70 -2.73
CA VAL A 147 -22.80 -4.90 -3.18
C VAL A 147 -22.41 -6.07 -2.26
N ASP A 148 -23.35 -6.92 -1.89
CA ASP A 148 -23.11 -8.02 -0.96
C ASP A 148 -22.12 -9.03 -1.58
N ASP A 149 -21.16 -9.56 -0.82
CA ASP A 149 -20.11 -10.47 -1.35
C ASP A 149 -20.70 -11.75 -1.98
N GLU A 150 -21.90 -12.17 -1.56
CA GLU A 150 -22.64 -13.28 -2.17
C GLU A 150 -23.00 -12.99 -3.64
N ASP A 151 -23.39 -11.76 -3.97
CA ASP A 151 -23.80 -11.34 -5.31
C ASP A 151 -22.61 -11.26 -6.26
N LEU A 152 -21.42 -10.96 -5.74
CA LEU A 152 -20.17 -10.90 -6.50
C LEU A 152 -19.66 -12.28 -6.96
N VAL A 153 -20.25 -13.36 -6.45
CA VAL A 153 -19.89 -14.76 -6.78
C VAL A 153 -21.11 -15.55 -7.31
N ASP A 154 -22.31 -14.95 -7.40
CA ASP A 154 -23.50 -15.60 -7.96
C ASP A 154 -23.35 -15.83 -9.48
N GLN A 155 -23.22 -17.10 -9.87
CA GLN A 155 -23.05 -17.53 -11.25
C GLN A 155 -24.27 -17.25 -12.13
N HIS A 156 -25.48 -17.24 -11.58
CA HIS A 156 -26.71 -16.91 -12.31
C HIS A 156 -26.72 -15.42 -12.63
N LEU A 157 -26.47 -14.58 -11.62
CA LEU A 157 -26.40 -13.12 -11.75
C LEU A 157 -25.30 -12.71 -12.75
N ILE A 158 -24.11 -13.30 -12.64
CA ILE A 158 -23.00 -13.05 -13.55
C ILE A 158 -23.32 -13.53 -14.98
N SER A 159 -23.92 -14.72 -15.14
CA SER A 159 -24.26 -15.24 -16.47
C SER A 159 -25.37 -14.44 -17.16
N GLU A 160 -26.34 -13.90 -16.41
CA GLU A 160 -27.36 -13.02 -16.96
C GLU A 160 -26.77 -11.65 -17.32
N LEU A 161 -25.91 -11.05 -16.49
CA LEU A 161 -25.22 -9.80 -16.80
C LEU A 161 -24.33 -9.94 -18.05
N ARG A 162 -23.57 -11.04 -18.18
CA ARG A 162 -22.81 -11.33 -19.41
C ARG A 162 -23.71 -11.41 -20.64
N LYS A 163 -24.89 -12.03 -20.52
CA LYS A 163 -25.84 -12.19 -21.63
C LYS A 163 -26.47 -10.85 -22.03
N GLU A 164 -26.81 -10.00 -21.07
CA GLU A 164 -27.40 -8.67 -21.30
C GLU A 164 -26.45 -7.75 -22.08
N TYR A 165 -25.15 -7.74 -21.71
CA TYR A 165 -24.13 -6.89 -22.34
C TYR A 165 -23.33 -7.59 -23.46
N GLY A 166 -23.76 -8.77 -23.92
CA GLY A 166 -23.12 -9.51 -25.02
C GLY A 166 -21.75 -10.13 -24.72
N MET A 167 -21.32 -10.14 -23.45
CA MET A 167 -19.99 -10.55 -22.99
C MET A 167 -19.90 -12.08 -22.76
N THR A 168 -20.26 -12.87 -23.77
CA THR A 168 -20.44 -14.33 -23.65
C THR A 168 -19.15 -15.15 -23.73
N TYR A 169 -18.08 -14.60 -24.31
CA TYR A 169 -16.79 -15.26 -24.46
C TYR A 169 -15.92 -15.17 -23.19
N ASN A 170 -14.80 -15.90 -23.17
CA ASN A 170 -13.88 -15.99 -22.02
C ASN A 170 -12.58 -15.20 -22.29
N ASP A 171 -12.72 -14.06 -22.93
CA ASP A 171 -11.63 -13.26 -23.48
C ASP A 171 -11.65 -11.84 -22.92
N PHE A 172 -10.67 -11.01 -23.28
CA PHE A 172 -10.74 -9.59 -22.99
C PHE A 172 -11.83 -8.95 -23.84
N PHE A 173 -12.82 -8.33 -23.20
CA PHE A 173 -13.88 -7.57 -23.88
C PHE A 173 -14.39 -6.49 -22.94
N MET A 174 -14.65 -5.29 -23.46
CA MET A 174 -15.05 -4.14 -22.65
C MET A 174 -16.26 -3.41 -23.26
N VAL A 175 -17.19 -3.01 -22.41
CA VAL A 175 -18.47 -2.40 -22.79
C VAL A 175 -18.69 -1.10 -22.02
N LEU A 176 -18.89 0.00 -22.75
CA LEU A 176 -19.20 1.31 -22.18
C LEU A 176 -20.71 1.57 -22.24
N THR A 177 -21.33 1.92 -21.10
CA THR A 177 -22.70 2.44 -21.02
C THR A 177 -22.72 3.93 -20.71
N ASP A 178 -23.89 4.56 -20.86
CA ASP A 178 -24.18 5.82 -20.16
C ASP A 178 -25.03 5.55 -18.90
N VAL A 179 -25.48 6.60 -18.21
CA VAL A 179 -26.32 6.55 -17.00
C VAL A 179 -27.71 5.96 -17.23
N ASP A 180 -28.13 5.79 -18.49
CA ASP A 180 -29.34 5.06 -18.89
C ASP A 180 -29.09 3.54 -19.02
N LEU A 181 -27.91 3.07 -18.61
CA LEU A 181 -27.38 1.71 -18.74
C LEU A 181 -27.31 1.16 -20.18
N ARG A 182 -27.72 1.93 -21.18
CA ARG A 182 -27.66 1.52 -22.58
C ARG A 182 -26.22 1.59 -23.07
N VAL A 183 -25.77 0.50 -23.68
CA VAL A 183 -24.45 0.41 -24.32
C VAL A 183 -24.29 1.51 -25.36
N LYS A 184 -23.12 2.14 -25.37
CA LYS A 184 -22.70 3.16 -26.35
C LYS A 184 -21.54 2.68 -27.21
N GLN A 185 -20.64 1.83 -26.68
CA GLN A 185 -19.50 1.31 -27.43
C GLN A 185 -19.01 -0.04 -26.87
N TYR A 186 -18.50 -0.90 -27.75
CA TYR A 186 -17.81 -2.15 -27.45
C TYR A 186 -16.32 -2.05 -27.82
N TYR A 187 -15.45 -2.77 -27.11
CA TYR A 187 -14.01 -2.84 -27.37
C TYR A 187 -13.49 -4.27 -27.17
N GLU A 188 -12.84 -4.84 -28.19
CA GLU A 188 -12.25 -6.19 -28.18
C GLU A 188 -10.77 -6.18 -27.74
N VAL A 189 -10.18 -4.99 -27.62
CA VAL A 189 -8.77 -4.77 -27.25
C VAL A 189 -8.65 -3.59 -26.28
N PRO A 190 -7.57 -3.48 -25.51
CA PRO A 190 -7.32 -2.31 -24.67
C PRO A 190 -7.33 -1.01 -25.50
N ILE A 191 -7.96 0.02 -24.95
CA ILE A 191 -8.16 1.31 -25.59
C ILE A 191 -7.74 2.44 -24.65
N ALA A 192 -7.06 3.44 -25.22
CA ALA A 192 -6.64 4.62 -24.49
C ALA A 192 -7.84 5.29 -23.80
N MET A 193 -7.75 5.43 -22.48
CA MET A 193 -8.82 5.99 -21.63
C MET A 193 -9.17 7.43 -22.01
N LYS A 194 -8.22 8.16 -22.61
CA LYS A 194 -8.51 9.45 -23.27
C LYS A 194 -9.65 9.33 -24.28
N SER A 195 -9.60 8.37 -25.20
CA SER A 195 -10.65 8.16 -26.22
C SER A 195 -11.99 7.79 -25.60
N VAL A 196 -11.98 7.04 -24.49
CA VAL A 196 -13.18 6.71 -23.71
C VAL A 196 -13.76 7.97 -23.05
N PHE A 197 -12.92 8.86 -22.51
CA PHE A 197 -13.36 10.14 -21.93
C PHE A 197 -13.88 11.14 -22.98
N ASP A 198 -13.19 11.25 -24.11
CA ASP A 198 -13.58 12.11 -25.23
C ASP A 198 -14.96 11.66 -25.79
N LEU A 199 -15.22 10.35 -25.86
CA LEU A 199 -16.53 9.80 -26.20
C LEU A 199 -17.59 10.11 -25.12
N ILE A 200 -17.31 9.86 -23.83
CA ILE A 200 -18.25 10.14 -22.73
C ILE A 200 -18.64 11.63 -22.69
N ASP A 201 -17.71 12.55 -22.97
CA ASP A 201 -17.97 13.99 -22.98
C ASP A 201 -18.88 14.45 -24.15
N THR A 202 -19.17 13.59 -25.13
CA THR A 202 -20.25 13.83 -26.12
C THR A 202 -21.65 13.53 -25.59
N PHE A 203 -21.80 12.79 -24.48
CA PHE A 203 -23.09 12.29 -24.02
C PHE A 203 -23.98 13.42 -23.48
N GLN A 204 -25.27 13.42 -23.86
CA GLN A 204 -26.26 14.42 -23.42
C GLN A 204 -26.48 14.46 -21.89
N SER A 205 -26.22 13.33 -21.21
CA SER A 205 -26.18 13.24 -19.75
C SER A 205 -24.95 13.96 -19.16
N ARG A 206 -23.79 13.87 -19.84
CA ARG A 206 -22.50 14.37 -19.38
C ARG A 206 -22.38 15.88 -19.55
N ILE A 207 -23.02 16.48 -20.54
CA ILE A 207 -23.11 17.94 -20.68
C ILE A 207 -23.69 18.57 -19.38
N LYS A 208 -24.71 17.96 -18.79
CA LYS A 208 -25.31 18.42 -17.51
C LYS A 208 -24.36 18.24 -16.32
N ASP A 209 -23.61 17.14 -16.28
CA ASP A 209 -22.54 16.95 -15.30
C ASP A 209 -21.45 18.02 -15.44
N MET A 210 -21.05 18.39 -16.67
CA MET A 210 -20.02 19.40 -16.94
C MET A 210 -20.46 20.81 -16.50
N GLU A 211 -21.72 21.19 -16.72
CA GLU A 211 -22.25 22.44 -16.18
C GLU A 211 -22.18 22.49 -14.65
N LYS A 212 -22.55 21.39 -13.97
CA LYS A 212 -22.47 21.32 -12.50
C LYS A 212 -21.01 21.35 -12.04
N GLN A 213 -20.14 20.56 -12.68
CA GLN A 213 -18.70 20.51 -12.43
C GLN A 213 -18.06 21.92 -12.53
N LYS A 214 -18.48 22.72 -13.50
CA LYS A 214 -18.04 24.12 -13.68
C LYS A 214 -18.59 25.07 -12.60
N LYS A 215 -19.82 24.88 -12.14
CA LYS A 215 -20.42 25.65 -11.02
C LYS A 215 -19.76 25.31 -9.67
N ASP A 216 -19.46 24.04 -9.46
CA ASP A 216 -18.82 23.51 -8.24
C ASP A 216 -17.29 23.73 -8.21
N GLY A 217 -16.70 24.24 -9.30
CA GLY A 217 -15.25 24.51 -9.40
C GLY A 217 -14.36 23.26 -9.52
N ILE A 218 -14.94 22.09 -9.79
CA ILE A 218 -14.24 20.79 -9.75
C ILE A 218 -13.42 20.58 -11.02
N ILE A 219 -12.20 21.11 -11.04
CA ILE A 219 -11.23 20.89 -12.11
C ILE A 219 -10.31 19.72 -11.71
N CYS A 220 -10.40 18.60 -12.43
CA CYS A 220 -9.30 17.64 -12.45
C CYS A 220 -8.11 18.32 -13.14
N LYS A 221 -7.08 18.64 -12.36
CA LYS A 221 -5.77 18.96 -12.93
C LYS A 221 -5.21 17.69 -13.56
N GLU A 222 -4.23 17.86 -14.45
CA GLU A 222 -3.46 16.73 -14.98
C GLU A 222 -2.45 16.27 -13.92
N ASP A 223 -2.96 15.68 -12.85
CA ASP A 223 -2.15 15.12 -11.77
C ASP A 223 -1.53 13.77 -12.19
N LYS A 224 -0.80 13.77 -13.31
CA LYS A 224 0.41 12.95 -13.51
C LYS A 224 1.52 13.47 -12.58
N LYS A 225 1.18 13.54 -11.29
CA LYS A 225 2.10 13.60 -10.18
C LYS A 225 1.94 12.29 -9.43
N GLN A 226 2.99 11.48 -9.38
CA GLN A 226 3.06 10.40 -8.42
C GLN A 226 2.92 11.06 -7.03
N SER A 227 1.77 10.91 -6.38
CA SER A 227 1.58 11.55 -5.08
C SER A 227 2.57 10.94 -4.08
N LEU A 228 3.16 11.79 -3.23
CA LEU A 228 4.17 11.41 -2.26
C LEU A 228 3.75 10.17 -1.43
N GLU A 229 2.48 10.14 -1.01
CA GLU A 229 1.92 9.03 -0.25
C GLU A 229 1.80 7.74 -1.09
N ASN A 230 1.32 7.82 -2.34
CA ASN A 230 1.27 6.67 -3.25
C ASN A 230 2.68 6.11 -3.50
N PHE A 231 3.65 6.98 -3.81
CA PHE A 231 5.04 6.58 -4.01
C PHE A 231 5.63 5.89 -2.76
N LEU A 232 5.53 6.51 -1.58
CA LEU A 232 6.08 5.95 -0.34
C LEU A 232 5.34 4.68 0.12
N SER A 233 4.06 4.52 -0.22
CA SER A 233 3.27 3.32 0.12
C SER A 233 3.88 2.03 -0.46
N ARG A 234 4.54 2.12 -1.62
CA ARG A 234 5.18 0.97 -2.33
C ARG A 234 6.28 0.31 -1.49
N PHE A 235 6.94 1.06 -0.62
CA PHE A 235 8.01 0.56 0.25
C PHE A 235 7.51 0.19 1.64
N ARG A 236 6.45 0.86 2.13
CA ARG A 236 5.88 0.64 3.46
C ARG A 236 5.55 -0.86 3.68
N TRP A 237 6.03 -1.40 4.79
CA TRP A 237 6.05 -2.82 5.18
C TRP A 237 6.85 -3.78 4.27
N ARG A 238 7.22 -3.40 3.05
CA ARG A 238 7.86 -4.26 2.04
C ARG A 238 9.39 -4.12 1.97
N ARG A 239 9.88 -2.88 1.90
CA ARG A 239 11.28 -2.50 1.62
C ARG A 239 11.75 -1.38 2.56
N ARG A 240 13.06 -1.32 2.81
CA ARG A 240 13.75 -0.22 3.50
C ARG A 240 14.22 0.77 2.45
N LEU A 241 14.09 2.07 2.69
CA LEU A 241 14.50 3.10 1.73
C LEU A 241 15.80 3.76 2.21
N LEU A 242 16.84 3.73 1.39
CA LEU A 242 18.07 4.49 1.61
C LEU A 242 18.02 5.70 0.68
N VAL A 243 17.64 6.86 1.21
CA VAL A 243 17.57 8.10 0.43
C VAL A 243 18.93 8.78 0.47
N ILE A 244 19.42 9.22 -0.68
CA ILE A 244 20.67 9.98 -0.85
C ILE A 244 20.30 11.25 -1.62
N SER A 245 20.50 12.41 -1.00
CA SER A 245 20.34 13.73 -1.61
C SER A 245 21.70 14.38 -1.79
N ALA A 246 21.93 15.03 -2.94
CA ALA A 246 23.10 15.86 -3.21
C ALA A 246 22.74 17.01 -4.16
N PRO A 247 23.52 18.11 -4.20
CA PRO A 247 23.24 19.25 -5.07
C PRO A 247 23.38 18.92 -6.56
N ASN A 248 24.34 18.07 -6.94
CA ASN A 248 24.55 17.54 -8.28
C ASN A 248 25.23 16.15 -8.21
N ASP A 249 25.55 15.56 -9.36
CA ASP A 249 26.29 14.30 -9.49
C ASP A 249 27.82 14.47 -9.39
N GLU A 250 28.35 15.65 -9.73
CA GLU A 250 29.77 16.01 -9.52
C GLU A 250 30.19 16.12 -8.04
N ASP A 251 29.23 16.18 -7.11
CA ASP A 251 29.48 16.26 -5.67
C ASP A 251 30.38 15.11 -5.19
N TRP A 252 31.51 15.46 -4.55
CA TRP A 252 32.50 14.49 -4.09
C TRP A 252 31.91 13.46 -3.13
N ALA A 253 31.01 13.86 -2.24
CA ALA A 253 30.42 12.95 -1.27
C ALA A 253 29.40 12.02 -1.94
N TYR A 254 28.63 12.50 -2.91
CA TYR A 254 27.77 11.66 -3.73
C TYR A 254 28.58 10.62 -4.53
N SER A 255 29.65 11.05 -5.18
CA SER A 255 30.58 10.17 -5.92
C SER A 255 31.24 9.13 -5.00
N GLN A 256 31.75 9.55 -3.83
CA GLN A 256 32.34 8.67 -2.82
C GLN A 256 31.31 7.66 -2.28
N GLN A 257 30.07 8.10 -2.03
CA GLN A 257 29.01 7.21 -1.56
C GLN A 257 28.61 6.21 -2.65
N LEU A 258 28.49 6.63 -3.92
CA LEU A 258 28.17 5.75 -5.04
C LEU A 258 29.23 4.65 -5.22
N SER A 259 30.51 4.97 -5.02
CA SER A 259 31.58 3.96 -4.99
C SER A 259 31.35 2.91 -3.90
N ALA A 260 30.91 3.31 -2.71
CA ALA A 260 30.61 2.39 -1.60
C ALA A 260 29.28 1.62 -1.74
N LEU A 261 28.40 2.02 -2.68
CA LEU A 261 27.23 1.23 -3.10
C LEU A 261 27.59 0.18 -4.16
N SER A 262 28.75 0.27 -4.81
CA SER A 262 29.15 -0.65 -5.88
C SER A 262 29.36 -2.07 -5.36
N GLY A 263 29.03 -3.08 -6.17
CA GLY A 263 29.02 -4.50 -5.78
C GLY A 263 27.91 -4.91 -4.80
N GLN A 264 27.39 -3.98 -3.98
CA GLN A 264 26.48 -4.28 -2.87
C GLN A 264 25.06 -4.70 -3.24
N ALA A 265 24.75 -4.94 -4.52
CA ALA A 265 23.41 -5.24 -5.02
C ALA A 265 22.73 -6.43 -4.29
N CYS A 266 23.46 -7.53 -4.07
CA CYS A 266 22.94 -8.67 -3.33
C CYS A 266 22.74 -8.36 -1.83
N ASN A 267 23.68 -7.65 -1.19
CA ASN A 267 23.57 -7.23 0.21
C ASN A 267 22.36 -6.31 0.44
N PHE A 268 22.05 -5.44 -0.53
CA PHE A 268 20.83 -4.62 -0.52
C PHE A 268 19.57 -5.46 -0.75
N GLY A 269 19.60 -6.37 -1.74
CA GLY A 269 18.52 -7.30 -2.04
C GLY A 269 18.06 -8.12 -0.83
N LEU A 270 19.00 -8.83 -0.18
CA LEU A 270 18.72 -9.62 1.02
C LEU A 270 18.23 -8.74 2.19
N ARG A 271 18.72 -7.51 2.34
CA ARG A 271 18.23 -6.58 3.38
C ARG A 271 16.97 -5.81 2.99
N HIS A 272 16.33 -6.16 1.87
CA HIS A 272 15.16 -5.48 1.29
C HIS A 272 15.39 -3.95 1.13
N ILE A 273 16.64 -3.52 0.91
CA ILE A 273 17.00 -2.12 0.71
C ILE A 273 16.60 -1.69 -0.71
N THR A 274 16.29 -0.42 -0.86
CA THR A 274 15.98 0.24 -2.13
C THR A 274 16.59 1.62 -2.04
N VAL A 275 17.41 1.99 -3.01
CA VAL A 275 18.17 3.26 -2.96
C VAL A 275 17.41 4.31 -3.76
N LEU A 276 17.28 5.51 -3.21
CA LEU A 276 16.62 6.63 -3.85
C LEU A 276 17.60 7.80 -3.94
N LYS A 277 18.08 8.08 -5.15
CA LYS A 277 19.03 9.16 -5.46
C LYS A 277 18.23 10.41 -5.84
N LEU A 278 18.50 11.54 -5.18
CA LEU A 278 17.81 12.82 -5.36
C LEU A 278 18.84 13.91 -5.66
N LEU A 279 18.92 14.37 -6.90
CA LEU A 279 19.97 15.25 -7.41
C LEU A 279 19.40 16.58 -7.91
N GLY A 280 20.29 17.55 -8.14
CA GLY A 280 19.95 18.86 -8.70
C GLY A 280 19.31 19.82 -7.70
N VAL A 281 19.33 21.10 -8.04
CA VAL A 281 18.71 22.21 -7.31
C VAL A 281 17.86 23.05 -8.27
N GLY A 282 16.84 23.74 -7.77
CA GLY A 282 16.04 24.65 -8.61
C GLY A 282 15.20 23.93 -9.67
N GLU A 283 15.60 24.03 -10.93
CA GLU A 283 14.89 23.44 -12.09
C GLU A 283 15.52 22.12 -12.57
N GLU A 284 16.83 21.93 -12.37
CA GLU A 284 17.60 20.73 -12.79
C GLU A 284 17.40 19.53 -11.82
N VAL A 285 16.28 19.50 -11.11
CA VAL A 285 16.01 18.53 -10.04
C VAL A 285 15.56 17.19 -10.63
N GLY A 286 16.39 16.17 -10.50
CA GLY A 286 16.12 14.80 -10.95
C GLY A 286 16.21 13.78 -9.81
N GLY A 287 15.70 12.58 -10.05
CA GLY A 287 15.86 11.47 -9.10
C GLY A 287 15.74 10.11 -9.75
N VAL A 288 16.39 9.11 -9.15
CA VAL A 288 16.40 7.72 -9.64
C VAL A 288 16.20 6.78 -8.45
N LEU A 289 15.25 5.86 -8.59
CA LEU A 289 15.00 4.76 -7.69
C LEU A 289 15.71 3.50 -8.19
N GLU A 290 16.51 2.86 -7.35
CA GLU A 290 17.18 1.59 -7.63
C GLU A 290 16.59 0.47 -6.76
N LEU A 291 15.94 -0.48 -7.43
CA LEU A 291 15.23 -1.62 -6.87
C LEU A 291 16.10 -2.88 -6.97
N PHE A 292 16.62 -3.31 -5.83
CA PHE A 292 17.45 -4.51 -5.72
C PHE A 292 16.58 -5.77 -5.53
N PRO A 293 16.86 -6.89 -6.22
CA PRO A 293 16.04 -8.10 -6.17
C PRO A 293 16.39 -8.96 -4.94
N ILE A 294 15.38 -9.63 -4.37
CA ILE A 294 15.52 -10.33 -3.07
C ILE A 294 16.17 -11.71 -3.22
N ASN A 295 16.24 -12.25 -4.45
CA ASN A 295 16.78 -13.58 -4.78
C ASN A 295 18.32 -13.66 -4.91
N GLY A 296 19.04 -12.61 -4.52
CA GLY A 296 20.51 -12.54 -4.64
C GLY A 296 21.05 -12.22 -6.04
N SER A 297 20.18 -11.96 -7.03
CA SER A 297 20.60 -11.48 -8.35
C SER A 297 21.27 -10.09 -8.27
N SER A 298 22.21 -9.84 -9.18
CA SER A 298 22.89 -8.55 -9.34
C SER A 298 22.16 -7.57 -10.28
N VAL A 299 21.09 -8.01 -10.95
CA VAL A 299 20.31 -7.15 -11.88
C VAL A 299 19.49 -6.13 -11.08
N VAL A 300 19.78 -4.84 -11.28
CA VAL A 300 19.11 -3.73 -10.59
C VAL A 300 18.05 -3.11 -11.50
N GLU A 301 16.80 -3.06 -11.04
CA GLU A 301 15.72 -2.32 -11.71
C GLU A 301 15.86 -0.83 -11.41
N ARG A 302 15.63 0.03 -12.42
CA ARG A 302 15.69 1.49 -12.30
C ARG A 302 14.36 2.14 -12.70
N GLU A 303 13.93 3.12 -11.91
CA GLU A 303 12.74 3.95 -12.17
C GLU A 303 13.10 5.42 -11.95
N ASP A 304 12.80 6.27 -12.94
CA ASP A 304 13.02 7.72 -12.85
C ASP A 304 11.95 8.39 -11.97
N VAL A 305 12.38 9.28 -11.08
CA VAL A 305 11.54 9.97 -10.10
C VAL A 305 11.35 11.43 -10.53
N PRO A 306 10.12 11.88 -10.82
CA PRO A 306 9.89 13.19 -11.44
C PRO A 306 10.19 14.36 -10.49
N ALA A 307 10.67 15.47 -11.06
CA ALA A 307 11.19 16.64 -10.34
C ALA A 307 10.29 17.23 -9.23
N HIS A 308 8.96 17.14 -9.38
CA HIS A 308 8.04 17.57 -8.32
C HIS A 308 8.09 16.64 -7.10
N LEU A 309 8.13 15.33 -7.32
CA LEU A 309 8.13 14.32 -6.28
C LEU A 309 9.49 14.31 -5.55
N VAL A 310 10.59 14.58 -6.25
CA VAL A 310 11.90 14.80 -5.60
C VAL A 310 11.84 15.94 -4.59
N LYS A 311 11.17 17.05 -4.94
CA LYS A 311 10.95 18.19 -4.03
C LYS A 311 10.02 17.80 -2.87
N ASP A 312 8.92 17.10 -3.14
CA ASP A 312 7.98 16.64 -2.11
C ASP A 312 8.64 15.64 -1.13
N ILE A 313 9.52 14.75 -1.61
CA ILE A 313 10.29 13.79 -0.80
C ILE A 313 11.35 14.49 0.05
N ARG A 314 12.12 15.44 -0.52
CA ARG A 314 13.07 16.27 0.24
C ARG A 314 12.37 17.04 1.35
N ASN A 315 11.21 17.66 1.05
CA ASN A 315 10.38 18.35 2.04
C ASN A 315 9.87 17.40 3.15
N TYR A 316 9.37 16.21 2.79
CA TYR A 316 8.82 15.24 3.73
C TYR A 316 9.85 14.70 4.72
N PHE A 317 11.03 14.29 4.23
CA PHE A 317 12.11 13.81 5.08
C PHE A 317 12.92 14.96 5.72
N GLN A 318 12.66 16.22 5.36
CA GLN A 318 13.40 17.42 5.82
C GLN A 318 14.88 17.42 5.39
N VAL A 319 15.14 17.03 4.14
CA VAL A 319 16.48 16.90 3.54
C VAL A 319 16.76 18.12 2.67
N SER A 320 17.92 18.76 2.87
CA SER A 320 18.34 19.88 2.01
C SER A 320 18.68 19.42 0.59
N PRO A 321 18.39 20.22 -0.45
CA PRO A 321 18.98 20.06 -1.77
C PRO A 321 20.42 20.62 -1.85
N GLU A 322 20.89 21.39 -0.87
CA GLU A 322 22.11 22.21 -0.96
C GLU A 322 23.40 21.45 -0.61
N TYR A 323 23.30 20.30 0.06
CA TYR A 323 24.45 19.54 0.54
C TYR A 323 24.17 18.03 0.55
N PHE A 324 25.23 17.21 0.54
CA PHE A 324 25.11 15.76 0.65
C PHE A 324 24.43 15.33 1.95
N SER A 325 23.39 14.51 1.85
CA SER A 325 22.73 13.89 2.99
C SER A 325 22.16 12.53 2.62
N MET A 326 22.52 11.50 3.37
CA MET A 326 21.97 10.15 3.27
C MET A 326 21.16 9.80 4.51
N LEU A 327 20.05 9.08 4.36
CA LEU A 327 19.21 8.64 5.48
C LEU A 327 18.61 7.25 5.25
N LEU A 328 18.45 6.49 6.33
CA LEU A 328 17.80 5.17 6.31
C LEU A 328 16.37 5.26 6.82
N VAL A 329 15.40 4.87 6.00
CA VAL A 329 14.00 4.71 6.37
C VAL A 329 13.70 3.22 6.60
N GLY A 330 13.10 2.91 7.75
CA GLY A 330 12.65 1.55 8.06
C GLY A 330 11.41 1.13 7.25
N LYS A 331 11.08 -0.16 7.28
CA LYS A 331 9.84 -0.69 6.66
C LYS A 331 8.56 -0.05 7.25
N ASP A 332 8.62 0.46 8.47
CA ASP A 332 7.57 1.24 9.12
C ASP A 332 7.46 2.70 8.61
N GLY A 333 8.27 3.08 7.61
CA GLY A 333 8.30 4.40 6.97
C GLY A 333 8.90 5.51 7.83
N ASN A 334 9.39 5.19 9.03
CA ASN A 334 10.07 6.14 9.92
C ASN A 334 11.58 6.14 9.64
N VAL A 335 12.20 7.31 9.67
CA VAL A 335 13.68 7.45 9.61
C VAL A 335 14.31 6.77 10.82
N LYS A 336 15.45 6.08 10.61
CA LYS A 336 16.19 5.30 11.61
C LYS A 336 17.57 5.88 11.90
N SER A 337 18.20 6.47 10.88
CA SER A 337 19.50 7.11 11.00
C SER A 337 19.69 8.16 9.90
N TRP A 338 20.54 9.12 10.19
CA TRP A 338 20.95 10.22 9.32
C TRP A 338 22.47 10.19 9.18
N TYR A 339 22.95 10.44 7.97
CA TYR A 339 24.36 10.42 7.58
C TYR A 339 24.66 11.69 6.76
N PRO A 340 25.08 12.79 7.41
CA PRO A 340 25.37 14.07 6.74
C PRO A 340 26.72 14.08 6.01
N SER A 341 27.29 12.91 5.73
CA SER A 341 28.62 12.70 5.17
C SER A 341 28.70 11.29 4.58
N PRO A 342 29.52 11.06 3.54
CA PRO A 342 29.56 9.78 2.83
C PRO A 342 30.27 8.71 3.64
N MET A 343 29.90 7.45 3.44
CA MET A 343 30.43 6.32 4.19
C MET A 343 31.34 5.46 3.31
N GLY A 344 32.57 5.20 3.76
CA GLY A 344 33.52 4.32 3.05
C GLY A 344 33.13 2.83 3.06
N SER A 345 32.15 2.43 3.89
CA SER A 345 31.57 1.09 3.90
C SER A 345 30.11 1.14 4.37
N MET A 346 29.28 0.29 3.77
CA MET A 346 27.87 0.12 4.15
C MET A 346 27.67 -0.77 5.38
N GLY A 347 28.73 -1.36 5.95
CA GLY A 347 28.66 -2.26 7.11
C GLY A 347 27.87 -1.71 8.29
N ILE A 348 28.11 -0.45 8.67
CA ILE A 348 27.38 0.23 9.77
C ILE A 348 25.87 0.33 9.49
N VAL A 349 25.47 0.45 8.22
CA VAL A 349 24.06 0.47 7.79
C VAL A 349 23.47 -0.95 7.84
N TYR A 350 24.27 -1.96 7.50
CA TYR A 350 23.88 -3.38 7.59
C TYR A 350 23.70 -3.82 9.04
N ASP A 351 24.63 -3.49 9.93
CA ASP A 351 24.54 -3.78 11.37
C ASP A 351 23.26 -3.18 11.94
N LEU A 352 23.04 -1.87 11.73
CA LEU A 352 21.83 -1.17 12.19
C LEU A 352 20.54 -1.84 11.69
N ILE A 353 20.54 -2.35 10.46
CA ILE A 353 19.41 -3.09 9.88
C ILE A 353 19.25 -4.48 10.50
N ASP A 354 20.34 -5.24 10.64
CA ASP A 354 20.34 -6.62 11.14
C ASP A 354 20.05 -6.70 12.65
N TRP A 355 20.30 -5.61 13.40
CA TRP A 355 19.80 -5.41 14.75
C TRP A 355 18.25 -5.28 14.84
N MET A 356 17.56 -4.82 13.79
CA MET A 356 16.09 -4.58 13.81
C MET A 356 15.26 -5.87 13.95
N GLN A 357 14.18 -5.83 14.74
CA GLN A 357 13.32 -6.99 15.00
C GLN A 357 12.75 -7.66 13.73
N LEU A 358 12.22 -6.87 12.78
CA LEU A 358 11.70 -7.40 11.51
C LEU A 358 12.80 -8.07 10.66
N ARG A 359 14.04 -7.57 10.75
CA ARG A 359 15.16 -8.13 9.98
C ARG A 359 15.58 -9.51 10.47
N ARG A 360 15.45 -9.79 11.77
CA ARG A 360 15.72 -11.13 12.33
C ARG A 360 14.77 -12.20 11.77
N GLN A 361 13.52 -11.84 11.51
CA GLN A 361 12.55 -12.73 10.84
C GLN A 361 12.93 -12.97 9.36
N GLU A 362 13.32 -11.92 8.65
CA GLU A 362 13.82 -12.03 7.27
C GLU A 362 15.08 -12.92 7.18
N MET A 363 16.01 -12.80 8.13
CA MET A 363 17.23 -13.61 8.20
C MET A 363 16.94 -15.09 8.46
N ALA A 364 16.01 -15.42 9.37
CA ALA A 364 15.60 -16.80 9.62
C ALA A 364 14.99 -17.45 8.36
N ILE A 365 14.15 -16.72 7.61
CA ILE A 365 13.55 -17.17 6.35
C ILE A 365 14.63 -17.32 5.25
N GLN A 366 15.58 -16.38 5.16
CA GLN A 366 16.70 -16.46 4.22
C GLN A 366 17.59 -17.66 4.49
N GLN A 367 17.90 -17.95 5.76
CA GLN A 367 18.66 -19.13 6.17
C GLN A 367 17.92 -20.43 5.83
N SER A 368 16.61 -20.53 6.08
CA SER A 368 15.84 -21.75 5.74
C SER A 368 15.65 -21.96 4.23
N LEU A 369 15.79 -20.90 3.42
CA LEU A 369 15.76 -20.95 1.96
C LEU A 369 17.16 -20.99 1.32
N GLY A 370 18.23 -21.09 2.11
CA GLY A 370 19.61 -21.11 1.63
C GLY A 370 20.10 -19.80 0.99
N MET A 371 19.34 -18.71 1.08
CA MET A 371 19.66 -17.44 0.43
C MET A 371 20.80 -16.72 1.16
N ARG A 372 21.97 -16.67 0.51
CA ARG A 372 23.15 -15.89 0.89
C ARG A 372 23.73 -15.23 -0.36
N CYS A 373 24.44 -14.12 -0.17
CA CYS A 373 25.36 -13.65 -1.21
C CYS A 373 26.59 -14.56 -1.23
N PRO A 374 27.30 -14.68 -2.36
CA PRO A 374 28.71 -15.07 -2.32
C PRO A 374 29.46 -14.14 -1.36
N GLU A 375 30.43 -14.68 -0.62
CA GLU A 375 31.45 -13.81 -0.03
C GLU A 375 32.36 -13.33 -1.16
N ASP A 376 32.67 -12.03 -1.19
CA ASP A 376 33.67 -11.49 -2.09
C ASP A 376 35.03 -12.06 -1.65
N GLU A 377 35.50 -13.12 -2.33
CA GLU A 377 36.75 -13.86 -2.06
C GLU A 377 38.01 -12.95 -2.13
N TYR A 378 37.83 -11.69 -2.56
CA TYR A 378 38.84 -10.64 -2.66
C TYR A 378 38.87 -9.65 -1.46
N ALA A 379 37.88 -9.71 -0.55
CA ALA A 379 37.76 -8.79 0.59
C ALA A 379 38.41 -9.30 1.90
N GLY A 380 38.98 -10.51 1.90
CA GLY A 380 39.41 -11.26 3.09
C GLY A 380 40.63 -10.75 3.89
N TYR A 381 41.04 -9.49 3.75
CA TYR A 381 42.21 -8.90 4.42
C TYR A 381 41.86 -7.67 5.28
N GLY A 382 41.01 -7.85 6.28
CA GLY A 382 40.74 -6.80 7.27
C GLY A 382 39.82 -7.20 8.40
N TYR A 383 40.39 -7.42 9.60
CA TYR A 383 39.71 -7.34 10.92
C TYR A 383 38.33 -8.03 11.05
N HIS A 384 38.31 -9.28 11.53
CA HIS A 384 37.64 -9.66 12.80
C HIS A 384 37.77 -11.18 13.05
N SER A 385 38.77 -11.59 13.84
CA SER A 385 38.86 -12.95 14.38
C SER A 385 39.32 -12.92 15.84
N TYR A 386 38.39 -12.60 16.74
CA TYR A 386 38.53 -12.84 18.18
C TYR A 386 37.16 -13.17 18.80
N HIS A 387 37.15 -14.19 19.65
CA HIS A 387 36.05 -14.66 20.50
C HIS A 387 34.79 -15.27 19.85
N GLN A 388 34.93 -16.51 19.38
CA GLN A 388 33.97 -17.56 19.75
C GLN A 388 34.68 -18.93 19.87
N GLY A 389 34.21 -19.80 20.77
CA GLY A 389 34.65 -21.20 20.85
C GLY A 389 35.95 -21.49 21.61
N TYR A 390 35.91 -21.48 22.94
CA TYR A 390 36.71 -22.43 23.73
C TYR A 390 35.96 -23.76 23.83
N GLN A 391 36.68 -24.83 24.21
CA GLN A 391 36.17 -26.14 24.66
C GLN A 391 35.70 -27.14 23.57
N GLU A 392 36.63 -28.00 23.11
CA GLU A 392 36.61 -29.44 23.45
C GLU A 392 37.87 -30.22 22.99
N GLY A 393 38.17 -31.34 23.67
CA GLY A 393 38.81 -32.52 23.08
C GLY A 393 40.30 -32.53 22.72
N TYR A 394 41.23 -32.49 23.68
CA TYR A 394 42.57 -33.06 23.49
C TYR A 394 42.58 -34.54 23.91
N GLN A 395 42.84 -35.45 22.97
CA GLN A 395 43.08 -36.87 23.26
C GLN A 395 44.08 -37.48 22.24
N GLU A 396 45.38 -37.32 22.51
CA GLU A 396 46.44 -38.10 21.85
C GLU A 396 47.22 -38.93 22.88
N ASP A 397 47.25 -40.24 22.69
CA ASP A 397 47.94 -41.20 23.57
C ASP A 397 49.02 -41.92 22.75
N SER A 398 50.31 -41.52 22.89
CA SER A 398 51.48 -42.23 22.32
C SER A 398 52.82 -41.86 23.01
N ARG A 399 52.86 -42.15 24.30
CA ARG A 399 54.00 -42.68 25.09
C ARG A 399 55.39 -42.82 24.43
N HIS A 400 56.39 -42.16 25.07
CA HIS A 400 57.59 -42.73 25.74
C HIS A 400 58.98 -42.16 25.40
N HIS A 401 59.86 -42.28 26.41
CA HIS A 401 61.26 -41.79 26.53
C HIS A 401 61.44 -40.26 26.62
N GLY A 402 62.26 -39.70 27.52
CA GLY A 402 62.95 -40.31 28.69
C GLY A 402 63.84 -39.32 29.47
N SER A 403 63.59 -39.21 30.78
CA SER A 403 64.43 -38.67 31.89
C SER A 403 65.64 -37.73 31.63
N TYR A 404 65.53 -36.46 32.10
CA TYR A 404 66.46 -35.68 32.98
C TYR A 404 68.00 -35.61 32.72
N PRO A 405 68.74 -34.60 33.26
CA PRO A 405 68.43 -33.17 33.51
C PRO A 405 69.62 -32.18 33.22
N HIS A 406 69.38 -30.87 33.43
CA HIS A 406 70.34 -29.79 33.81
C HIS A 406 71.66 -29.51 33.02
N GLY A 407 71.91 -28.22 32.73
CA GLY A 407 73.25 -27.61 32.83
C GLY A 407 73.73 -26.73 31.67
N TYR A 408 74.03 -25.45 31.95
CA TYR A 408 74.95 -24.61 31.15
C TYR A 408 76.40 -24.99 31.49
N PRO A 409 77.35 -24.93 30.53
CA PRO A 409 78.05 -23.69 30.17
C PRO A 409 78.14 -23.49 28.62
N TYR A 410 78.66 -22.39 28.06
CA TYR A 410 79.47 -21.27 28.59
C TYR A 410 78.85 -19.91 28.25
#